data_AF-T1EYM3-F1
#
_entry.id   AF-T1EYM3-F1
#
_cell.length_a   1.000
_cell.length_b   1.000
_cell.length_c   1.000
_cell.angle_alpha   90.00
_cell.angle_beta   90.00
_cell.angle_gamma   90.00
#
_symmetry.space_group_name_H-M   'P 1'
#
loop_
_entity.id
_entity.type
_entity.pdbx_description
1 polymer ?
#
loop_
_entity_poly.entity_id
_entity_poly.type
_entity_poly.pdbx_seq_one_letter_code
_entity_poly.pdbx_strand_id
1 'polypeptide(L)'
;MNYRFAICFPVSTGPNSFSGSIGKRLDSCLDFKVEAFEPIPTELPDLNTDFLSTNQKYLYQMCSATSASTVSPDLAIKDPGKLTYFRWLTCANRILQLYIGTANHAENLKELANFIMKAYAPTWFDIKTKSSCKYGPIHVFNMVKRKFEDL
;
A
#
# COMPACT_ATOMS: atom_id res chain seq x y z
N MET A 1 -13.15 -17.89 -6.66
CA MET A 1 -12.89 -16.79 -5.71
C MET A 1 -11.50 -17.06 -5.12
N ASN A 2 -10.45 -16.57 -5.77
CA ASN A 2 -9.08 -17.05 -5.58
C ASN A 2 -8.37 -16.34 -4.42
N TYR A 3 -7.67 -17.13 -3.61
CA TYR A 3 -6.96 -16.84 -2.35
C TYR A 3 -5.79 -15.82 -2.43
N ARG A 4 -5.78 -14.88 -3.38
CA ARG A 4 -4.61 -14.05 -3.70
C ARG A 4 -4.29 -12.92 -2.70
N PHE A 5 -5.17 -12.63 -1.74
CA PHE A 5 -5.00 -11.52 -0.78
C PHE A 5 -4.78 -11.94 0.69
N ALA A 6 -4.54 -13.23 0.95
CA ALA A 6 -4.35 -13.75 2.32
C ALA A 6 -3.00 -13.37 2.98
N ILE A 7 -2.21 -12.49 2.36
CA ILE A 7 -0.83 -12.16 2.82
C ILE A 7 -0.84 -11.43 4.17
N CYS A 8 -1.86 -10.61 4.45
CA CYS A 8 -2.04 -9.90 5.71
C CYS A 8 -3.19 -10.43 6.58
N PHE A 9 -3.71 -11.63 6.27
CA PHE A 9 -4.70 -12.33 7.09
C PHE A 9 -4.10 -13.65 7.61
N PRO A 10 -4.42 -14.07 8.85
CA PRO A 10 -3.84 -15.27 9.43
C PRO A 10 -4.31 -16.53 8.66
N VAL A 11 -3.35 -17.40 8.33
CA VAL A 11 -3.59 -18.85 8.18
C VAL A 11 -3.03 -19.49 9.45
N SER A 12 -3.81 -20.39 10.05
CA SER A 12 -3.65 -20.92 11.41
C SER A 12 -2.31 -21.62 11.66
N THR A 13 -1.27 -20.84 12.01
CA THR A 13 -0.02 -21.33 12.62
C THR A 13 0.41 -20.42 13.79
N GLY A 14 -0.57 -20.03 14.61
CA GLY A 14 -0.39 -19.24 15.83
C GLY A 14 -0.77 -17.76 15.68
N PRO A 15 -0.98 -17.06 16.81
CA PRO A 15 -1.57 -15.73 16.83
C PRO A 15 -0.67 -14.63 16.25
N ASN A 16 0.60 -14.91 15.89
CA ASN A 16 1.56 -13.91 15.43
C ASN A 16 2.31 -14.20 14.13
N SER A 17 1.86 -15.11 13.28
CA SER A 17 2.60 -15.45 12.06
C SER A 17 1.85 -15.04 10.78
N PHE A 18 2.51 -14.22 9.95
CA PHE A 18 2.09 -13.98 8.56
C PHE A 18 2.44 -15.20 7.70
N SER A 19 1.53 -15.60 6.83
CA SER A 19 1.71 -16.79 5.98
C SER A 19 2.24 -16.42 4.58
N GLY A 20 2.96 -17.35 3.94
CA GLY A 20 3.57 -17.14 2.62
C GLY A 20 4.94 -16.44 2.64
N SER A 21 5.67 -16.53 1.52
CA SER A 21 7.02 -15.96 1.37
C SER A 21 7.04 -14.43 1.49
N ILE A 22 5.98 -13.75 1.03
CA ILE A 22 5.83 -12.30 1.20
C ILE A 22 5.57 -11.93 2.66
N GLY A 23 4.65 -12.63 3.34
CA GLY A 23 4.29 -12.35 4.73
C GLY A 23 5.50 -12.34 5.66
N LYS A 24 6.40 -13.32 5.49
CA LYS A 24 7.66 -13.39 6.25
C LYS A 24 8.61 -12.22 5.94
N ARG A 25 8.68 -11.75 4.69
CA ARG A 25 9.52 -10.61 4.29
C ARG A 25 9.00 -9.28 4.81
N LEU A 26 7.70 -9.17 5.08
CA LEU A 26 7.12 -7.96 5.65
C LEU A 26 7.56 -7.71 7.11
N ASP A 27 7.97 -8.75 7.84
CA ASP A 27 8.52 -8.60 9.19
C ASP A 27 10.02 -8.23 9.21
N SER A 28 10.78 -8.60 8.17
CA SER A 28 12.22 -8.32 8.05
C SER A 28 12.56 -7.00 7.34
N CYS A 29 11.57 -6.14 7.08
CA CYS A 29 11.71 -4.97 6.20
C CYS A 29 12.42 -3.74 6.84
N LEU A 30 13.14 -3.93 7.96
CA LEU A 30 13.74 -2.82 8.73
C LEU A 30 15.10 -2.33 8.18
N ASP A 31 15.87 -3.19 7.51
CA ASP A 31 17.17 -2.83 6.89
C ASP A 31 16.98 -2.48 5.41
N PHE A 32 16.35 -1.33 5.18
CA PHE A 32 15.83 -0.95 3.87
C PHE A 32 16.84 -0.18 3.00
N LYS A 33 17.03 -0.61 1.76
CA LYS A 33 17.72 0.13 0.69
C LYS A 33 16.77 0.30 -0.50
N VAL A 34 16.73 1.49 -1.09
CA VAL A 34 15.99 1.72 -2.34
C VAL A 34 16.73 1.04 -3.48
N GLU A 35 16.05 0.15 -4.19
CA GLU A 35 16.54 -0.53 -5.38
C GLU A 35 15.86 0.05 -6.63
N ALA A 36 16.31 -0.33 -7.82
CA ALA A 36 15.63 0.07 -9.06
C ALA A 36 14.24 -0.59 -9.14
N PHE A 37 13.20 0.19 -9.41
CA PHE A 37 11.82 -0.29 -9.54
C PHE A 37 11.07 0.40 -10.69
N GLU A 38 10.02 -0.26 -11.18
CA GLU A 38 9.14 0.30 -12.22
C GLU A 38 8.12 1.25 -11.57
N PRO A 39 7.97 2.50 -12.05
CA PRO A 39 6.95 3.40 -11.52
C PRO A 39 5.55 2.82 -11.76
N ILE A 40 4.68 2.98 -10.77
CA ILE A 40 3.27 2.60 -10.88
C ILE A 40 2.45 3.89 -10.92
N PRO A 41 1.86 4.26 -12.07
CA PRO A 41 1.01 5.45 -12.16
C PRO A 41 -0.14 5.39 -11.15
N THR A 42 -0.35 6.49 -10.43
CA THR A 42 -1.52 6.66 -9.56
C THR A 42 -1.98 8.11 -9.57
N GLU A 43 -3.29 8.28 -9.50
CA GLU A 43 -3.92 9.59 -9.32
C GLU A 43 -4.42 9.67 -7.87
N LEU A 44 -3.70 10.44 -7.05
CA LEU A 44 -4.12 10.74 -5.68
C LEU A 44 -4.94 12.04 -5.68
N PRO A 45 -6.01 12.12 -4.88
CA PRO A 45 -6.77 13.36 -4.76
C PRO A 45 -5.92 14.42 -4.06
N ASP A 46 -6.04 15.67 -4.51
CA ASP A 46 -5.45 16.81 -3.82
C ASP A 46 -6.12 16.98 -2.45
N LEU A 47 -5.31 16.99 -1.41
CA LEU A 47 -5.77 17.08 -0.02
C LEU A 47 -4.73 17.79 0.83
N ASN A 48 -5.21 18.54 1.83
CA ASN A 48 -4.32 19.11 2.82
C ASN A 48 -3.74 18.00 3.70
N THR A 49 -2.44 17.71 3.51
CA THR A 49 -1.75 16.64 4.22
C THR A 49 -1.69 16.87 5.73
N ASP A 50 -1.88 18.09 6.24
CA ASP A 50 -1.78 18.41 7.67
C ASP A 50 -2.80 17.64 8.52
N PHE A 51 -3.97 17.33 7.96
CA PHE A 51 -5.02 16.57 8.63
C PHE A 51 -4.79 15.05 8.61
N LEU A 52 -3.74 14.57 7.94
CA LEU A 52 -3.42 13.14 7.87
C LEU A 52 -2.63 12.69 9.11
N SER A 53 -2.92 11.48 9.58
CA SER A 53 -2.09 10.83 10.59
C SER A 53 -0.73 10.42 10.02
N THR A 54 0.25 10.12 10.88
CA THR A 54 1.61 9.73 10.46
C THR A 54 1.64 8.62 9.41
N ASN A 55 0.84 7.56 9.60
CA ASN A 55 0.80 6.43 8.68
C ASN A 55 0.10 6.77 7.35
N GLN A 56 -0.85 7.71 7.37
CA GLN A 56 -1.55 8.18 6.16
C GLN A 56 -0.66 9.12 5.36
N LYS A 57 0.07 10.02 6.03
CA LYS A 57 1.11 10.85 5.41
C LYS A 57 2.16 9.99 4.73
N TYR A 58 2.60 8.94 5.42
CA TYR A 58 3.56 7.99 4.86
C TYR A 58 3.02 7.28 3.61
N LEU A 59 1.77 6.77 3.65
CA LEU A 59 1.15 6.16 2.47
C LEU A 59 1.10 7.14 1.30
N TYR A 60 0.65 8.38 1.54
CA TYR A 60 0.53 9.41 0.52
C TYR A 60 1.89 9.70 -0.13
N GLN A 61 2.92 9.94 0.71
CA GLN A 61 4.29 10.21 0.26
C GLN A 61 4.88 9.02 -0.54
N MET A 62 4.67 7.79 -0.07
CA MET A 62 5.12 6.59 -0.76
C MET A 62 4.45 6.44 -2.12
N CYS A 63 3.12 6.61 -2.20
CA CYS A 63 2.41 6.56 -3.47
C CYS A 63 2.92 7.63 -4.46
N SER A 64 3.08 8.87 -4.02
CA SER A 64 3.65 9.93 -4.87
C SER A 64 5.07 9.61 -5.34
N ALA A 65 5.92 9.11 -4.43
CA ALA A 65 7.31 8.74 -4.73
C ALA A 65 7.40 7.55 -5.71
N THR A 66 6.59 6.50 -5.50
CA THR A 66 6.51 5.34 -6.38
C THR A 66 5.98 5.72 -7.77
N SER A 67 5.00 6.62 -7.86
CA SER A 67 4.50 7.13 -9.15
C SER A 67 5.55 7.94 -9.90
N ALA A 68 6.37 8.71 -9.18
CA ALA A 68 7.43 9.55 -9.74
C ALA A 68 8.77 8.81 -9.94
N SER A 69 8.83 7.49 -9.65
CA SER A 69 10.08 6.69 -9.60
C SER A 69 11.20 7.31 -8.74
N THR A 70 10.87 8.19 -7.80
CA THR A 70 11.85 8.96 -7.03
C THR A 70 11.48 8.90 -5.55
N VAL A 71 12.29 8.18 -4.76
CA VAL A 71 12.09 8.01 -3.32
C VAL A 71 13.19 8.74 -2.55
N SER A 72 12.80 9.63 -1.64
CA SER A 72 13.78 10.30 -0.75
C SER A 72 14.38 9.29 0.24
N PRO A 73 15.69 9.35 0.54
CA PRO A 73 16.33 8.51 1.55
C PRO A 73 15.63 8.58 2.93
N ASP A 74 15.16 9.76 3.33
CA ASP A 74 14.45 9.94 4.60
C ASP A 74 13.11 9.20 4.63
N LEU A 75 12.43 9.11 3.49
CA LEU A 75 11.18 8.39 3.34
C LEU A 75 11.42 6.87 3.33
N ALA A 76 12.52 6.44 2.72
CA ALA A 76 12.93 5.05 2.62
C ALA A 76 13.26 4.41 3.99
N ILE A 77 13.94 5.15 4.87
CA ILE A 77 14.40 4.66 6.18
C ILE A 77 13.31 4.76 7.26
N LYS A 78 12.25 5.53 7.01
CA LYS A 78 11.19 5.77 7.99
C LYS A 78 10.41 4.48 8.27
N ASP A 79 10.35 4.11 9.55
CA ASP A 79 9.57 2.95 10.01
C ASP A 79 8.06 3.19 9.78
N PRO A 80 7.38 2.36 8.96
CA PRO A 80 5.92 2.44 8.78
C PRO A 80 5.13 2.02 10.04
N GLY A 81 5.83 1.58 11.08
CA GLY A 81 5.31 1.16 12.37
C GLY A 81 5.12 -0.34 12.47
N LYS A 82 4.80 -0.81 13.68
CA LYS A 82 4.56 -2.23 13.97
C LYS A 82 3.32 -2.75 13.24
N LEU A 83 3.46 -3.85 12.51
CA LEU A 83 2.33 -4.60 11.98
C LEU A 83 1.48 -5.14 13.13
N THR A 84 0.19 -4.85 13.09
CA THR A 84 -0.81 -5.49 13.96
C THR A 84 -1.98 -5.99 13.09
N TYR A 85 -2.67 -7.03 13.53
CA TYR A 85 -3.65 -7.80 12.72
C TYR A 85 -4.77 -7.01 12.06
N PHE A 86 -5.05 -5.79 12.55
CA PHE A 86 -6.17 -4.96 12.07
C PHE A 86 -5.73 -3.72 11.31
N ARG A 87 -4.43 -3.58 10.98
CA ARG A 87 -3.89 -2.36 10.38
C ARG A 87 -3.49 -2.56 8.92
N TRP A 88 -4.49 -2.68 8.06
CA TRP A 88 -4.30 -2.75 6.60
C TRP A 88 -3.45 -1.58 6.06
N LEU A 89 -3.59 -0.38 6.63
CA LEU A 89 -2.76 0.78 6.27
C LEU A 89 -1.25 0.53 6.49
N THR A 90 -0.87 -0.06 7.63
CA THR A 90 0.53 -0.41 7.92
C THR A 90 1.01 -1.54 7.03
N CYS A 91 0.14 -2.51 6.72
CA CYS A 91 0.43 -3.57 5.74
C CYS A 91 0.71 -2.98 4.35
N ALA A 92 -0.15 -2.08 3.85
CA ALA A 92 0.03 -1.42 2.56
C ALA A 92 1.35 -0.63 2.50
N ASN A 93 1.67 0.11 3.56
CA ASN A 93 2.93 0.85 3.67
C ASN A 93 4.16 -0.08 3.56
N ARG A 94 4.15 -1.21 4.28
CA ARG A 94 5.25 -2.18 4.22
C ARG A 94 5.33 -2.92 2.89
N ILE A 95 4.21 -3.16 2.22
CA ILE A 95 4.21 -3.75 0.88
C ILE A 95 4.85 -2.79 -0.13
N LEU A 96 4.49 -1.50 -0.09
CA LEU A 96 5.10 -0.49 -0.95
C LEU A 96 6.60 -0.36 -0.67
N GLN A 97 6.99 -0.36 0.61
CA GLN A 97 8.40 -0.40 1.01
C GLN A 97 9.08 -1.66 0.44
N LEU A 98 8.50 -2.84 0.62
CA LEU A 98 9.06 -4.07 0.06
C LEU A 98 9.20 -4.03 -1.46
N TYR A 99 8.26 -3.40 -2.17
CA TYR A 99 8.31 -3.17 -3.60
C TYR A 99 9.55 -2.32 -3.96
N ILE A 100 9.66 -1.11 -3.41
CA ILE A 100 10.78 -0.20 -3.74
C ILE A 100 12.18 -0.70 -3.32
N GLY A 101 12.29 -1.68 -2.42
CA GLY A 101 13.58 -2.27 -2.01
C GLY A 101 13.87 -3.65 -2.57
N THR A 102 13.14 -4.11 -3.59
CA THR A 102 13.40 -5.40 -4.23
C THR A 102 13.72 -5.21 -5.71
N ALA A 103 14.97 -5.38 -6.12
CA ALA A 103 15.33 -5.25 -7.55
C ALA A 103 14.57 -6.22 -8.49
N ASN A 104 14.36 -7.48 -8.05
CA ASN A 104 13.62 -8.50 -8.80
C ASN A 104 12.27 -8.78 -8.14
N HIS A 105 11.27 -7.98 -8.48
CA HIS A 105 9.92 -8.09 -7.94
C HIS A 105 9.27 -9.40 -8.39
N ALA A 106 8.82 -10.21 -7.43
CA ALA A 106 7.95 -11.34 -7.74
C ALA A 106 6.58 -10.82 -8.26
N GLU A 107 5.97 -11.53 -9.22
CA GLU A 107 4.70 -11.13 -9.85
C GLU A 107 3.60 -10.81 -8.83
N ASN A 108 3.50 -11.61 -7.76
CA ASN A 108 2.56 -11.37 -6.67
C ASN A 108 2.83 -10.07 -5.88
N LEU A 109 4.08 -9.64 -5.75
CA LEU A 109 4.43 -8.35 -5.14
C LEU A 109 4.06 -7.20 -6.08
N LYS A 110 4.29 -7.35 -7.39
CA LYS A 110 3.85 -6.38 -8.41
C LYS A 110 2.33 -6.23 -8.43
N GLU A 111 1.58 -7.34 -8.41
CA GLU A 111 0.11 -7.32 -8.35
C GLU A 111 -0.40 -6.58 -7.10
N LEU A 112 0.22 -6.83 -5.95
CA LEU A 112 -0.19 -6.21 -4.68
C LEU A 112 0.16 -4.72 -4.62
N ALA A 113 1.35 -4.33 -5.08
CA ALA A 113 1.74 -2.93 -5.20
C ALA A 113 0.81 -2.19 -6.18
N ASN A 114 0.49 -2.77 -7.34
CA ASN A 114 -0.48 -2.22 -8.28
C ASN A 114 -1.85 -2.02 -7.64
N PHE A 115 -2.37 -3.03 -6.92
CA PHE A 115 -3.64 -2.90 -6.22
C PHE A 115 -3.62 -1.77 -5.19
N ILE A 116 -2.52 -1.62 -4.44
CA ILE A 116 -2.38 -0.55 -3.45
C ILE A 116 -2.39 0.81 -4.13
N MET A 117 -1.56 0.97 -5.16
CA MET A 117 -1.35 2.22 -5.88
C MET A 117 -2.59 2.67 -6.63
N LYS A 118 -3.29 1.76 -7.30
CA LYS A 118 -4.35 2.10 -8.24
C LYS A 118 -5.75 2.07 -7.65
N ALA A 119 -6.00 1.17 -6.69
CA ALA A 119 -7.33 1.02 -6.10
C ALA A 119 -7.36 1.48 -4.64
N TYR A 120 -6.52 0.93 -3.78
CA TYR A 120 -6.65 1.14 -2.34
C TYR A 120 -6.31 2.57 -1.90
N ALA A 121 -5.13 3.08 -2.23
CA ALA A 121 -4.68 4.39 -1.77
C ALA A 121 -5.55 5.54 -2.29
N PRO A 122 -5.88 5.64 -3.60
CA PRO A 122 -6.79 6.67 -4.09
C PRO A 122 -8.15 6.64 -3.39
N THR A 123 -8.73 5.44 -3.22
CA THR A 123 -10.03 5.28 -2.54
C THR A 123 -9.96 5.65 -1.06
N TRP A 124 -8.86 5.30 -0.38
CA TRP A 124 -8.64 5.71 1.00
C TRP A 124 -8.65 7.22 1.16
N PHE A 125 -7.96 7.93 0.25
CA PHE A 125 -7.89 9.39 0.29
C PHE A 125 -9.20 10.06 -0.17
N ASP A 126 -9.94 9.48 -1.11
CA ASP A 126 -11.29 9.94 -1.46
C ASP A 126 -12.24 9.87 -0.26
N ILE A 127 -12.19 8.77 0.51
CA ILE A 127 -12.99 8.63 1.73
C ILE A 127 -12.52 9.64 2.78
N LYS A 128 -11.23 9.92 2.89
CA LYS A 128 -10.72 10.93 3.81
C LYS A 128 -11.16 12.34 3.46
N THR A 129 -11.19 12.69 2.18
CA THR A 129 -11.67 14.01 1.74
C THR A 129 -13.19 14.13 1.84
N LYS A 130 -13.93 13.05 1.56
CA LYS A 130 -15.40 13.02 1.57
C LYS A 130 -15.94 11.85 2.40
N SER A 131 -15.84 11.95 3.73
CA SER A 131 -16.13 10.85 4.65
C SER A 131 -17.61 10.57 4.92
N SER A 132 -18.52 11.47 4.51
CA SER A 132 -19.96 11.27 4.71
C SER A 132 -20.48 10.07 3.93
N CYS A 133 -21.33 9.25 4.56
CA CYS A 133 -21.91 8.04 3.95
C CYS A 133 -22.65 8.31 2.63
N LYS A 134 -23.13 9.54 2.38
CA LYS A 134 -23.76 9.91 1.10
C LYS A 134 -22.83 9.75 -0.11
N TYR A 135 -21.52 9.80 0.11
CA TYR A 135 -20.50 9.57 -0.93
C TYR A 135 -20.05 8.11 -1.01
N GLY A 136 -20.52 7.24 -0.11
CA GLY A 136 -20.17 5.81 -0.09
C GLY A 136 -20.33 5.12 -1.44
N PRO A 137 -21.50 5.24 -2.12
CA PRO A 137 -21.68 4.64 -3.45
C PRO A 137 -20.68 5.15 -4.49
N ILE A 138 -20.32 6.44 -4.43
CA ILE A 138 -19.35 7.06 -5.36
C ILE A 138 -17.94 6.49 -5.11
N HIS A 139 -17.54 6.34 -3.85
CA HIS A 139 -16.23 5.76 -3.50
C HIS A 139 -16.10 4.31 -3.98
N VAL A 140 -17.15 3.51 -3.80
CA VAL A 140 -17.18 2.13 -4.28
C VAL A 140 -17.13 2.08 -5.80
N PHE A 141 -17.92 2.91 -6.48
CA PHE A 141 -17.92 2.99 -7.93
C PHE A 141 -16.53 3.37 -8.48
N ASN A 142 -15.89 4.39 -7.91
CA ASN A 142 -14.55 4.82 -8.32
C ASN A 142 -13.49 3.75 -8.07
N MET A 143 -13.56 3.04 -6.94
CA MET A 143 -12.65 1.92 -6.64
C MET A 143 -12.76 0.81 -7.69
N VAL A 144 -13.99 0.45 -8.05
CA VAL A 144 -14.27 -0.55 -9.09
C VAL A 144 -13.73 -0.05 -10.43
N LYS A 145 -14.11 1.16 -10.84
CA LYS A 145 -13.69 1.79 -12.09
C LYS A 145 -12.16 1.77 -12.27
N ARG A 146 -11.40 2.23 -11.28
CA ARG A 146 -9.92 2.23 -11.29
C ARG A 146 -9.30 0.85 -11.49
N LYS A 147 -9.98 -0.21 -11.05
CA LYS A 147 -9.50 -1.58 -11.22
C LYS A 147 -9.69 -2.10 -12.64
N PHE A 148 -10.63 -1.52 -13.40
CA PHE A 148 -11.00 -1.97 -14.75
C PHE A 148 -10.47 -1.06 -15.86
N GLU A 149 -9.94 0.13 -15.55
CA GLU A 149 -9.30 1.02 -16.54
C GLU A 149 -7.91 0.54 -16.99
N ASP A 150 -7.38 -0.53 -16.41
CA ASP A 150 -6.08 -1.15 -16.74
C ASP A 150 -6.20 -2.47 -17.53
N LEU A 151 -7.37 -2.79 -18.09
CA LEU A 151 -7.62 -3.90 -19.02
C LEU A 151 -7.92 -3.36 -20.42
#